data_AF-A0AA90JXK3-F1
#
_entry.id   AF-A0AA90JXK3-F1
#
_cell.length_a   1.000
_cell.length_b   1.000
_cell.length_c   1.000
_cell.angle_alpha   90.00
_cell.angle_beta   90.00
_cell.angle_gamma   90.00
#
_symmetry.space_group_name_H-M   'P 1'
#
loop_
_entity.id
_entity.type
_entity.pdbx_description
1 polymer ?
#
loop_
_entity_poly.entity_id
_entity_poly.type
_entity_poly.pdbx_seq_one_letter_code
_entity_poly.pdbx_strand_id
1 'polypeptide(L)'
;MNVMTYRGYAARIEYSDEDQLLIGHVAGIRDVIGFHGESISELRQAFEEAVDDYLETCERLGREPQKTYSGKLSLRLEPTLHASVAAKAELAEKSINQWVSDILSKAAYS
;
A
#
# COMPACT_ATOMS: atom_id res chain seq x y z
N MET A 1 -9.81 5.82 -7.59
CA MET A 1 -9.24 4.63 -8.27
C MET A 1 -9.64 3.41 -7.44
N ASN A 2 -10.35 2.43 -8.00
CA ASN A 2 -10.79 1.24 -7.23
C ASN A 2 -9.66 0.20 -7.22
N VAL A 3 -9.25 -0.26 -6.04
CA VAL A 3 -8.15 -1.20 -5.84
C VAL A 3 -8.72 -2.52 -5.30
N MET A 4 -8.25 -3.65 -5.81
CA MET A 4 -8.60 -4.96 -5.26
C MET A 4 -7.92 -5.13 -3.90
N THR A 5 -8.71 -5.40 -2.87
CA THR A 5 -8.23 -5.50 -1.48
C THR A 5 -8.79 -6.76 -0.81
N TYR A 6 -7.98 -7.37 0.04
CA TYR A 6 -8.35 -8.55 0.84
C TYR A 6 -7.52 -8.58 2.12
N ARG A 7 -8.16 -8.79 3.27
CA ARG A 7 -7.53 -8.81 4.61
C ARG A 7 -6.58 -7.62 4.91
N GLY A 8 -6.87 -6.45 4.34
CA GLY A 8 -6.05 -5.24 4.48
C GLY A 8 -4.89 -5.13 3.49
N TYR A 9 -4.63 -6.17 2.70
CA TYR A 9 -3.67 -6.14 1.59
C TYR A 9 -4.31 -5.57 0.34
N ALA A 10 -3.50 -4.91 -0.48
CA ALA A 10 -3.91 -4.32 -1.74
C ALA A 10 -3.13 -4.97 -2.89
N ALA A 11 -3.78 -5.12 -4.04
CA ALA A 11 -3.15 -5.63 -5.26
C ALA A 11 -2.70 -4.50 -6.19
N ARG A 12 -1.50 -4.63 -6.76
CA ARG A 12 -1.07 -3.92 -7.96
C ARG A 12 -1.14 -4.92 -9.12
N ILE A 13 -1.89 -4.58 -10.17
CA ILE A 13 -2.15 -5.48 -11.31
C ILE A 13 -1.62 -4.82 -12.58
N GLU A 14 -0.93 -5.61 -13.39
CA GLU A 14 -0.36 -5.22 -14.68
C GLU A 14 -0.66 -6.32 -15.70
N TYR A 15 -0.79 -5.95 -16.98
CA TYR A 15 -0.95 -6.91 -18.06
C TYR A 15 0.42 -7.31 -18.61
N SER A 16 0.69 -8.61 -18.72
CA SER A 16 1.86 -9.17 -19.40
C SER A 16 1.48 -9.54 -20.83
N ASP A 17 2.05 -8.84 -21.81
CA ASP A 17 1.85 -9.17 -23.23
C ASP A 17 2.60 -10.44 -23.64
N GLU A 18 3.70 -10.76 -22.96
CA GLU A 18 4.47 -12.00 -23.21
C GLU A 18 3.67 -13.24 -22.80
N ASP A 19 3.04 -13.19 -21.63
CA ASP A 19 2.29 -14.33 -21.08
C ASP A 19 0.80 -14.30 -21.47
N GLN A 20 0.30 -13.17 -22.00
CA GLN A 20 -1.13 -12.90 -22.23
C GLN A 20 -1.97 -13.02 -20.94
N LEU A 21 -1.38 -12.67 -19.79
CA LEU A 21 -2.00 -12.80 -18.46
C LEU A 21 -2.07 -11.46 -17.72
N LEU A 22 -2.99 -11.38 -16.76
CA LEU A 22 -2.93 -10.36 -15.71
C LEU A 22 -1.99 -10.85 -14.62
N ILE A 23 -0.94 -10.08 -14.34
CA ILE A 23 0.02 -10.32 -13.28
C ILE A 23 -0.26 -9.37 -12.13
N GLY A 24 -0.47 -9.92 -10.95
CA GLY A 24 -0.73 -9.19 -9.72
C GLY A 24 0.38 -9.36 -8.70
N HIS A 25 0.64 -8.30 -7.94
CA HIS A 25 1.53 -8.32 -6.79
C HIS A 25 0.86 -7.68 -5.58
N VAL A 26 1.14 -8.20 -4.39
CA VAL A 26 0.73 -7.55 -3.14
C VAL A 26 1.52 -6.24 -2.98
N ALA A 27 0.79 -5.13 -2.89
CA ALA A 27 1.34 -3.80 -2.74
C ALA A 27 1.52 -3.44 -1.26
N GLY A 28 2.50 -2.60 -0.95
CA GLY A 28 2.68 -2.01 0.38
C GLY A 28 3.42 -2.89 1.39
N ILE A 29 4.05 -3.98 0.94
CA ILE A 29 4.94 -4.84 1.73
C ILE A 29 6.29 -5.01 1.04
N ARG A 30 7.32 -5.45 1.78
CA ARG A 30 8.65 -5.77 1.21
C ARG A 30 8.72 -7.18 0.65
N ASP A 31 7.90 -8.10 1.15
CA ASP A 31 7.87 -9.47 0.64
C ASP A 31 7.23 -9.46 -0.75
N VAL A 32 7.83 -10.16 -1.70
CA VAL A 32 7.31 -10.24 -3.06
C VAL A 32 6.32 -11.40 -3.12
N ILE A 33 5.03 -11.07 -3.12
CA ILE A 33 3.94 -12.02 -3.26
C ILE A 33 3.28 -11.74 -4.62
N GLY A 34 3.46 -12.67 -5.56
CA GLY A 34 2.92 -12.59 -6.91
C GLY A 34 1.78 -13.58 -7.11
N PHE A 35 0.85 -13.23 -7.99
CA PHE A 35 -0.27 -14.05 -8.44
C PHE A 35 -0.62 -13.68 -9.88
N HIS A 36 -1.37 -14.52 -10.58
CA HIS A 36 -1.78 -14.23 -11.96
C HIS A 36 -3.14 -14.87 -12.27
N GLY A 37 -3.78 -14.45 -13.36
CA GLY A 37 -5.02 -15.04 -13.85
C GLY A 37 -5.35 -14.59 -15.27
N GLU A 38 -6.15 -15.38 -15.99
CA GLU A 38 -6.62 -15.08 -17.34
C GLU A 38 -7.89 -14.20 -17.29
N SER A 39 -8.63 -14.26 -16.19
CA SER A 39 -9.82 -13.45 -15.95
C SER A 39 -9.74 -12.67 -14.64
N ILE A 40 -10.58 -11.64 -14.50
CA ILE A 40 -10.70 -10.88 -13.24
C ILE A 40 -11.10 -11.78 -12.07
N SER A 41 -11.93 -12.81 -12.33
CA SER A 41 -12.40 -13.74 -11.30
C SER A 41 -11.28 -14.65 -10.82
N GLU A 42 -10.51 -15.23 -11.74
CA GLU A 42 -9.33 -16.03 -11.41
C GLU A 42 -8.26 -15.21 -10.71
N LEU A 43 -7.99 -14.00 -11.20
CA LEU A 43 -7.01 -13.11 -10.60
C LEU A 43 -7.38 -12.78 -9.15
N ARG A 44 -8.67 -12.58 -8.88
CA ARG A 44 -9.17 -12.35 -7.52
C ARG A 44 -8.99 -13.57 -6.63
N GLN A 45 -9.33 -14.75 -7.11
CA GLN A 45 -9.13 -15.98 -6.36
C GLN A 45 -7.65 -16.21 -6.05
N ALA A 46 -6.78 -16.09 -7.07
CA ALA A 46 -5.34 -16.23 -6.92
C ALA A 46 -4.74 -15.20 -5.95
N PHE A 47 -5.29 -13.97 -5.91
CA PHE A 47 -4.90 -12.97 -4.94
C PHE A 47 -5.28 -13.35 -3.50
N GLU A 48 -6.52 -13.81 -3.28
CA GLU A 48 -7.01 -14.20 -1.96
C GLU A 48 -6.20 -15.41 -1.43
N GLU A 49 -5.95 -16.42 -2.27
CA GLU A 49 -5.10 -17.57 -1.97
C GLU A 49 -3.66 -17.15 -1.64
N ALA A 50 -3.03 -16.30 -2.46
CA ALA A 50 -1.66 -15.85 -2.22
C ALA A 50 -1.51 -15.05 -0.91
N VAL A 51 -2.53 -14.30 -0.51
CA VAL A 51 -2.54 -13.58 0.78
C VAL A 51 -2.73 -14.55 1.94
N ASP A 52 -3.64 -15.51 1.83
CA ASP A 52 -3.87 -16.49 2.90
C ASP A 52 -2.64 -17.39 3.10
N ASP A 53 -1.99 -17.85 2.02
CA ASP A 53 -0.73 -18.62 2.06
C ASP A 53 0.42 -17.84 2.71
N TYR A 54 0.48 -16.53 2.44
CA TYR A 54 1.47 -15.64 3.07
C TYR A 54 1.26 -15.55 4.57
N LEU A 55 0.01 -15.34 5.00
CA LEU A 55 -0.33 -15.23 6.42
C LEU A 55 -0.04 -16.55 7.16
N GLU A 56 -0.41 -17.69 6.58
CA GLU A 56 -0.11 -19.01 7.14
C GLU A 56 1.41 -19.24 7.22
N THR A 57 2.16 -18.87 6.18
CA THR A 57 3.62 -18.98 6.18
C THR A 57 4.26 -18.11 7.26
N CYS A 58 3.78 -16.87 7.46
CA CYS A 58 4.23 -16.01 8.55
C CYS A 58 3.97 -16.65 9.91
N GLU A 59 2.78 -17.18 10.15
CA GLU A 59 2.42 -17.86 11.39
C GLU A 59 3.31 -19.07 11.65
N ARG A 60 3.48 -19.94 10.66
CA ARG A 60 4.34 -21.13 10.76
C ARG A 60 5.80 -20.80 11.04
N LEU A 61 6.29 -19.66 10.54
CA LEU A 61 7.65 -19.17 10.78
C LEU A 61 7.80 -18.37 12.08
N GLY A 62 6.71 -18.15 12.83
CA GLY A 62 6.71 -17.30 14.03
C GLY A 62 7.07 -15.83 13.73
N ARG A 63 6.78 -15.37 12.51
CA ARG A 63 7.05 -14.00 12.04
C ARG A 63 5.74 -13.24 12.01
N GLU A 64 5.76 -11.98 12.44
CA GLU A 64 4.61 -11.11 12.22
C GLU A 64 4.47 -10.81 10.71
N PRO A 65 3.28 -11.02 10.13
CA PRO A 65 3.04 -10.63 8.75
C PRO A 65 3.30 -9.14 8.57
N GLN A 66 3.93 -8.76 7.46
CA GLN A 66 4.08 -7.35 7.14
C GLN A 66 2.70 -6.76 6.92
N LYS A 67 2.27 -5.91 7.85
CA LYS A 67 1.06 -5.13 7.65
C LYS A 67 1.34 -4.11 6.56
N THR A 68 0.48 -4.09 5.57
CA THR A 68 0.34 -2.97 4.67
C THR A 68 0.06 -1.71 5.48
N TYR A 69 0.95 -0.71 5.33
CA TYR A 69 0.83 0.64 5.87
C TYR A 69 0.75 0.75 7.40
N SER A 70 1.91 0.85 8.05
CA SER A 70 2.03 1.11 9.51
C SER A 70 1.47 2.46 10.00
N GLY A 71 0.93 3.30 9.11
CA GLY A 71 0.55 4.69 9.38
C GLY A 71 1.75 5.62 9.61
N LYS A 72 2.99 5.10 9.67
CA LYS A 72 4.20 5.88 9.85
C LYS A 72 4.77 6.28 8.49
N LEU A 73 4.82 7.58 8.24
CA LEU A 73 5.40 8.17 7.03
C LEU A 73 6.69 8.92 7.40
N SER A 74 7.84 8.34 7.06
CA SER A 74 9.14 9.00 7.25
C SER A 74 9.56 9.67 5.94
N LEU A 75 9.55 11.00 5.91
CA LEU A 75 9.91 11.79 4.74
C LEU A 75 11.23 12.55 4.98
N ARG A 76 12.10 12.56 3.98
CA ARG A 76 13.20 13.52 3.92
C ARG A 76 12.72 14.72 3.10
N LEU A 77 12.74 15.89 3.72
CA LEU A 77 12.36 17.16 3.09
C LEU A 77 13.59 18.06 2.99
N GLU A 78 13.69 18.81 1.90
CA GLU A 78 14.64 19.92 1.82
C GLU A 78 14.38 20.92 2.97
N PRO A 79 15.42 21.51 3.60
CA PRO A 79 15.24 22.37 4.77
C PRO A 79 14.26 23.52 4.54
N THR A 80 14.27 24.11 3.35
CA THR A 80 13.37 25.21 2.97
C THR A 80 11.91 24.76 2.89
N LEU A 81 11.66 23.55 2.37
CA LEU A 81 10.33 22.97 2.34
C LEU A 81 9.85 22.60 3.74
N HIS A 82 10.72 22.01 4.57
CA HIS A 82 10.39 21.69 5.96
C HIS A 82 9.97 22.93 6.76
N ALA A 83 10.71 24.04 6.62
CA ALA A 83 10.36 25.31 7.26
C ALA A 83 8.98 25.84 6.81
N SER A 84 8.69 25.77 5.51
CA SER A 84 7.38 26.18 4.97
C SER A 84 6.24 25.30 5.48
N VAL A 85 6.45 23.99 5.56
CA VAL A 85 5.47 23.04 6.12
C VAL A 85 5.22 23.34 7.60
N ALA A 86 6.28 23.56 8.40
CA ALA A 86 6.16 23.88 9.81
C ALA A 86 5.35 25.16 10.05
N ALA A 87 5.67 26.24 9.31
CA ALA A 87 4.95 27.50 9.41
C ALA A 87 3.46 27.36 9.03
N LYS A 88 3.15 26.61 7.97
CA LYS A 88 1.75 26.37 7.56
C LYS A 88 0.99 25.50 8.56
N ALA A 89 1.64 24.54 9.19
CA ALA A 89 1.04 23.72 10.22
C ALA A 89 0.71 24.56 11.47
N GLU A 90 1.64 25.43 11.88
CA GLU A 90 1.47 26.34 13.01
C GLU A 90 0.34 27.35 12.78
N LEU A 91 0.29 28.00 11.60
CA LEU A 91 -0.80 28.90 11.22
C LEU A 91 -2.18 28.20 11.17
N ALA A 92 -2.20 26.88 11.02
CA ALA A 92 -3.41 26.06 11.03
C ALA A 92 -3.69 25.43 12.41
N GLU A 93 -2.94 25.81 13.46
CA GLU A 93 -3.03 25.28 14.83
C GLU A 93 -2.90 23.74 14.89
N LYS A 94 -2.02 23.18 14.05
CA LYS A 94 -1.83 21.73 13.89
C LYS A 94 -0.38 21.34 14.08
N SER A 95 -0.16 20.10 14.53
CA SER A 95 1.14 19.48 14.41
C SER A 95 1.50 19.28 12.93
N ILE A 96 2.79 19.24 12.61
CA ILE A 96 3.27 18.94 11.25
C ILE A 96 2.65 17.64 10.72
N ASN A 97 2.62 16.59 11.54
CA ASN A 97 2.04 15.30 11.15
C ASN A 97 0.55 15.42 10.85
N GLN A 98 -0.21 16.15 11.66
CA GLN A 98 -1.65 16.35 11.44
C GLN A 98 -1.90 17.16 10.16
N TRP A 99 -1.15 18.25 9.98
CA TRP A 99 -1.27 19.09 8.79
C TRP A 99 -0.94 18.31 7.51
N VAL A 100 0.16 17.55 7.53
CA VAL A 100 0.55 16.69 6.41
C VAL A 100 -0.50 15.61 6.17
N SER A 101 -1.02 14.96 7.21
CA SER A 101 -2.08 13.95 7.10
C SER A 101 -3.33 14.51 6.44
N ASP A 102 -3.75 15.73 6.78
CA ASP A 102 -4.93 16.37 6.20
C ASP A 102 -4.73 16.68 4.71
N ILE A 103 -3.55 17.18 4.33
CA ILE A 103 -3.20 17.45 2.93
C ILE A 103 -3.17 16.16 2.11
N LEU A 104 -2.51 15.13 2.64
CA LEU A 104 -2.44 13.81 1.99
C LEU A 104 -3.83 13.18 1.88
N SER A 105 -4.67 13.30 2.90
CA SER A 105 -6.05 12.79 2.86
C SER A 105 -6.86 13.48 1.77
N LYS A 106 -6.76 14.81 1.65
CA LYS A 106 -7.42 15.56 0.57
C LYS A 106 -6.93 15.13 -0.81
N ALA A 107 -5.63 14.90 -0.97
CA ALA A 107 -5.07 14.50 -2.26
C ALA A 107 -5.31 13.03 -2.62
N ALA A 108 -5.41 12.14 -1.62
CA ALA A 108 -5.61 10.71 -1.82
C ALA A 108 -7.09 10.33 -1.99
N TYR A 109 -8.00 11.09 -1.37
CA TYR A 109 -9.45 10.86 -1.42
C TYR A 109 -10.21 11.87 -2.29
N SER A 110 -9.50 12.69 -3.10
CA SER A 110 -10.09 13.56 -4.14
C SER A 110 -10.42 12.82 -5.42
#